data_AF-A0A8S4AXA5-F1
#
_entry.id   AF-A0A8S4AXA5-F1
#
_cell.length_a   1.000
_cell.length_b   1.000
_cell.length_c   1.000
_cell.angle_alpha   90.00
_cell.angle_beta   90.00
_cell.angle_gamma   90.00
#
_symmetry.space_group_name_H-M   'P 1'
#
loop_
_entity.id
_entity.type
_entity.pdbx_description
1 polymer ?
#
loop_
_entity_poly.entity_id
_entity_poly.type
_entity_poly.pdbx_seq_one_letter_code
_entity_poly.pdbx_strand_id
1 'polypeptide(L)'
;MAAVDTGSSSRAPACLCVLCGLPAAGKSTLARRVLEASAEYGWRATVVPYDDLIPGAAFRTTEGEHGLEQHTHTEWRSHRRAVLQCLDQILQRPEGFAEFPGSPFISKDTWERCLQTLLNPEGSMPDGTPLLFLLDDNFYYPSMRYEVFQLARKHSLGFCQVSLQCDLESCISRNQKRARPVPDEVITDMTKRLEPPNPQKNTWEMQSITLNTQDGVSKCDLQRVMELISLALGNPLNPLEDDTEQKVMLKHAIMDLERSRCKLWITPGAFVLLQEADRIKCATSVVHQADQACRRLITEAMKSARENQVPSEQMRSLAAELNESKVTFLNNLRRQVLQEAPFLSEEDIDVEHVVKRAVWVFDDGKNEILTRFIKRT
;
A
#
# COMPACT_ATOMS: atom_id res chain seq x y z
N MET A 1 24.41 8.19 -42.96
CA MET A 1 23.16 8.49 -42.23
C MET A 1 22.49 7.16 -41.95
N ALA A 2 22.25 6.67 -40.74
CA ALA A 2 22.60 7.08 -39.40
C ALA A 2 22.77 5.77 -38.61
N ALA A 3 23.77 5.69 -37.75
CA ALA A 3 23.96 4.56 -36.84
C ALA A 3 22.83 4.57 -35.81
N VAL A 4 22.15 3.44 -35.65
CA VAL A 4 21.21 3.23 -34.54
C VAL A 4 22.04 2.84 -33.33
N ASP A 5 22.04 3.73 -32.36
CA ASP A 5 22.75 3.64 -31.09
C ASP A 5 22.13 2.51 -30.24
N THR A 6 22.75 1.33 -30.22
CA THR A 6 22.39 0.22 -29.32
C THR A 6 23.10 0.43 -27.98
N GLY A 7 22.55 1.32 -27.17
CA GLY A 7 23.03 1.61 -25.82
C GLY A 7 21.95 1.40 -24.76
N SER A 8 21.38 0.18 -24.62
CA SER A 8 20.67 -0.16 -23.38
C SER A 8 21.65 -0.78 -22.40
N SER A 9 22.17 0.05 -21.48
CA SER A 9 22.83 -0.44 -20.27
C SER A 9 21.82 -1.32 -19.52
N SER A 10 21.91 -2.64 -19.67
CA SER A 10 21.01 -3.58 -18.99
C SER A 10 21.37 -3.59 -17.52
N ARG A 11 20.58 -2.89 -16.72
CA ARG A 11 20.73 -2.84 -15.27
C ARG A 11 20.66 -4.24 -14.69
N ALA A 12 21.54 -4.54 -13.72
CA ALA A 12 21.55 -5.83 -13.03
C ALA A 12 20.16 -6.16 -12.45
N PRO A 13 19.66 -7.41 -12.63
CA PRO A 13 18.42 -7.84 -11.99
C PRO A 13 18.52 -7.64 -10.48
N ALA A 14 17.46 -7.14 -9.84
CA ALA A 14 17.44 -7.03 -8.39
C ALA A 14 16.12 -7.51 -7.80
N CYS A 15 16.16 -7.98 -6.56
CA CYS A 15 15.00 -8.52 -5.85
C CYS A 15 14.93 -7.97 -4.42
N LEU A 16 13.71 -7.57 -4.01
CA LEU A 16 13.37 -7.29 -2.61
C LEU A 16 12.67 -8.51 -2.02
N CYS A 17 13.30 -9.18 -1.07
CA CYS A 17 12.74 -10.34 -0.38
C CYS A 17 12.36 -9.96 1.05
N VAL A 18 11.07 -10.09 1.38
CA VAL A 18 10.53 -9.76 2.70
C VAL A 18 10.48 -11.00 3.58
N LEU A 19 11.06 -10.92 4.78
CA LEU A 19 10.91 -11.96 5.81
C LEU A 19 9.78 -11.58 6.76
N CYS A 20 8.76 -12.42 6.90
CA CYS A 20 7.60 -12.18 7.74
C CYS A 20 7.55 -13.21 8.87
N GLY A 21 7.14 -12.80 10.08
CA GLY A 21 6.91 -13.72 11.19
C GLY A 21 7.11 -13.11 12.57
N LEU A 22 6.74 -13.86 13.60
CA LEU A 22 6.82 -13.42 15.00
C LEU A 22 8.27 -13.10 15.43
N PRO A 23 8.45 -12.27 16.47
CA PRO A 23 9.72 -12.22 17.19
C PRO A 23 10.17 -13.64 17.55
N ALA A 24 11.46 -13.93 17.36
CA ALA A 24 12.05 -15.25 17.60
C ALA A 24 11.59 -16.42 16.70
N ALA A 25 10.82 -16.15 15.64
CA ALA A 25 10.51 -17.16 14.60
C ALA A 25 11.74 -17.58 13.75
N GLY A 26 12.88 -16.88 13.86
CA GLY A 26 14.12 -17.27 13.17
C GLY A 26 14.45 -16.50 11.89
N LYS A 27 13.79 -15.36 11.64
CA LYS A 27 13.99 -14.51 10.44
C LYS A 27 15.45 -14.13 10.21
N SER A 28 16.09 -13.49 11.19
CA SER A 28 17.51 -13.11 11.12
C SER A 28 18.46 -14.30 10.97
N THR A 29 18.07 -15.49 11.43
CA THR A 29 18.83 -16.72 11.21
C THR A 29 18.70 -17.20 9.77
N LEU A 30 17.49 -17.17 9.21
CA LEU A 30 17.27 -17.48 7.79
C LEU A 30 17.99 -16.46 6.90
N ALA A 31 17.90 -15.17 7.21
CA ALA A 31 18.54 -14.10 6.44
C ALA A 31 20.06 -14.33 6.27
N ARG A 32 20.75 -14.70 7.36
CA ARG A 32 22.18 -15.04 7.32
C ARG A 32 22.47 -16.27 6.47
N ARG A 33 21.66 -17.32 6.58
CA ARG A 33 21.84 -18.54 5.77
C ARG A 33 21.59 -18.29 4.28
N VAL A 34 20.65 -17.43 3.94
CA VAL A 34 20.42 -17.01 2.55
C VAL A 34 21.59 -16.17 2.05
N LEU A 35 22.10 -15.25 2.87
CA LEU A 35 23.29 -14.43 2.54
C LEU A 35 24.53 -15.31 2.29
N GLU A 36 24.76 -16.33 3.11
CA GLU A 36 25.87 -17.28 2.93
C GLU A 36 25.70 -18.10 1.64
N ALA A 37 24.48 -18.58 1.36
CA ALA A 37 24.18 -19.38 0.17
C ALA A 37 24.13 -18.55 -1.13
N SER A 38 23.90 -17.23 -1.06
CA SER A 38 23.71 -16.40 -2.26
C SER A 38 24.95 -16.33 -3.14
N ALA A 39 26.15 -16.47 -2.56
CA ALA A 39 27.41 -16.52 -3.29
C ALA A 39 27.46 -17.73 -4.24
N GLU A 40 26.95 -18.90 -3.83
CA GLU A 40 26.89 -20.11 -4.66
C GLU A 40 25.96 -19.95 -5.87
N TYR A 41 24.96 -19.07 -5.74
CA TYR A 41 24.03 -18.72 -6.81
C TYR A 41 24.52 -17.53 -7.66
N GLY A 42 25.69 -16.99 -7.35
CA GLY A 42 26.26 -15.84 -8.05
C GLY A 42 25.46 -14.56 -7.83
N TRP A 43 24.86 -14.36 -6.64
CA TRP A 43 24.14 -13.14 -6.29
C TRP A 43 24.92 -12.28 -5.30
N ARG A 44 24.85 -10.97 -5.47
CA ARG A 44 25.26 -10.00 -4.44
C ARG A 44 24.08 -9.76 -3.52
N ALA A 45 24.18 -10.20 -2.27
CA ALA A 45 23.10 -10.07 -1.31
C ALA A 45 23.50 -9.20 -0.11
N THR A 46 22.51 -8.53 0.47
CA THR A 46 22.61 -7.87 1.77
C THR A 46 21.38 -8.14 2.59
N VAL A 47 21.55 -8.15 3.91
CA VAL A 47 20.45 -8.08 4.87
C VAL A 47 20.25 -6.62 5.27
N VAL A 48 18.99 -6.21 5.38
CA VAL A 48 18.56 -4.91 5.89
C VAL A 48 17.85 -5.16 7.22
N PRO A 49 18.58 -5.15 8.35
CA PRO A 49 18.05 -5.47 9.67
C PRO A 49 17.34 -4.25 10.27
N TYR A 50 16.00 -4.25 10.25
CA TYR A 50 15.22 -3.11 10.73
C TYR A 50 15.42 -2.86 12.22
N ASP A 51 15.56 -3.91 13.03
CA ASP A 51 15.79 -3.81 14.48
C ASP A 51 17.11 -3.09 14.84
N ASP A 52 18.13 -3.16 13.97
CA ASP A 52 19.44 -2.52 14.16
C ASP A 52 19.54 -1.16 13.47
N LEU A 53 18.71 -0.90 12.46
CA LEU A 53 18.63 0.37 11.75
C LEU A 53 17.78 1.39 12.51
N ILE A 54 16.72 0.94 13.16
CA ILE A 54 15.76 1.79 13.86
C ILE A 54 16.18 1.92 15.32
N PRO A 55 16.34 3.15 15.85
CA PRO A 55 16.70 3.35 17.25
C PRO A 55 15.68 2.71 18.20
N GLY A 56 16.17 2.02 19.24
CA GLY A 56 15.31 1.37 20.25
C GLY A 56 14.26 2.30 20.88
N ALA A 57 14.55 3.61 20.94
CA ALA A 57 13.61 4.62 21.43
C ALA A 57 12.32 4.71 20.61
N ALA A 58 12.39 4.47 19.30
CA ALA A 58 11.26 4.54 18.38
C ALA A 58 10.21 3.44 18.63
N PHE A 59 10.57 2.38 19.35
CA PHE A 59 9.70 1.27 19.69
C PHE A 59 9.06 1.42 21.09
N ARG A 60 9.42 2.46 21.86
CA ARG A 60 8.84 2.70 23.19
C ARG A 60 7.54 3.49 23.09
N THR A 61 6.48 2.95 23.68
CA THR A 61 5.32 3.75 24.09
C THR A 61 5.65 4.43 25.41
N THR A 62 5.93 5.73 25.42
CA THR A 62 6.03 6.46 26.69
C THR A 62 4.65 6.55 27.32
N GLU A 63 4.45 5.86 28.44
CA GLU A 63 3.37 6.18 29.37
C GLU A 63 3.71 7.55 29.97
N GLY A 64 2.97 8.58 29.57
CA GLY A 64 3.16 9.92 30.10
C GLY A 64 2.71 9.98 31.56
N GLU A 65 3.64 10.21 32.49
CA GLU A 65 3.30 10.86 33.75
C GLU A 65 2.68 12.22 33.40
N HIS A 66 1.42 12.41 33.80
CA HIS A 66 0.58 13.59 33.53
C HIS A 66 -0.07 13.71 32.13
N GLY A 67 -1.11 12.90 31.89
CA GLY A 67 -2.42 13.38 31.41
C GLY A 67 -2.55 14.06 30.04
N LEU A 68 -1.50 14.14 29.23
CA LEU A 68 -1.52 14.64 27.85
C LEU A 68 -0.97 13.56 26.92
N GLU A 69 -1.85 12.62 26.57
CA GLU A 69 -1.56 11.50 25.69
C GLU A 69 -1.51 11.98 24.23
N GLN A 70 -0.33 12.40 23.75
CA GLN A 70 -0.13 12.79 22.36
C GLN A 70 1.19 12.20 21.81
N HIS A 71 1.07 11.39 20.75
CA HIS A 71 2.08 11.10 19.69
C HIS A 71 3.24 10.11 19.94
N THR A 72 3.00 8.79 20.06
CA THR A 72 4.13 7.82 20.13
C THR A 72 4.13 6.68 19.09
N HIS A 73 3.00 6.29 18.50
CA HIS A 73 2.99 5.25 17.44
C HIS A 73 3.42 5.75 16.05
N THR A 74 3.62 7.06 15.86
CA THR A 74 4.00 7.68 14.58
C THR A 74 5.48 7.54 14.24
N GLU A 75 6.35 7.35 15.24
CA GLU A 75 7.80 7.37 15.02
C GLU A 75 8.29 6.13 14.26
N TRP A 76 8.02 4.91 14.74
CA TRP A 76 8.53 3.68 14.09
C TRP A 76 8.09 3.55 12.62
N ARG A 77 6.90 4.06 12.25
CA ARG A 77 6.44 4.12 10.86
C ARG A 77 7.31 5.05 10.01
N SER A 78 7.64 6.23 10.52
CA SER A 78 8.55 7.18 9.87
C SER A 78 9.95 6.58 9.72
N HIS A 79 10.42 5.83 10.73
CA HIS A 79 11.69 5.10 10.67
C HIS A 79 11.69 4.02 9.58
N ARG A 80 10.64 3.19 9.49
CA ARG A 80 10.50 2.20 8.41
C ARG A 80 10.44 2.85 7.03
N ARG A 81 9.69 3.94 6.90
CA ARG A 81 9.64 4.71 5.66
C ARG A 81 11.01 5.27 5.28
N ALA A 82 11.80 5.71 6.26
CA ALA A 82 13.17 6.16 6.02
C ALA A 82 14.07 5.03 5.49
N VAL A 83 13.92 3.79 5.97
CA VAL A 83 14.63 2.63 5.39
C VAL A 83 14.26 2.44 3.91
N LEU A 84 12.96 2.47 3.58
CA LEU A 84 12.50 2.35 2.20
C LEU A 84 12.98 3.51 1.30
N GLN A 85 13.02 4.74 1.82
CA GLN A 85 13.58 5.89 1.11
C GLN A 85 15.07 5.72 0.82
N CYS A 86 15.83 5.15 1.76
CA CYS A 86 17.24 4.88 1.55
C CYS A 86 17.44 3.78 0.49
N LEU A 87 16.61 2.73 0.50
CA LEU A 87 16.59 1.73 -0.56
C LEU A 87 16.24 2.34 -1.92
N ASP A 88 15.22 3.20 -1.98
CA ASP A 88 14.81 3.91 -3.20
C ASP A 88 15.96 4.71 -3.82
N GLN A 89 16.73 5.45 -3.02
CA GLN A 89 17.87 6.22 -3.52
C GLN A 89 18.98 5.35 -4.07
N ILE A 90 19.32 4.26 -3.38
CA ILE A 90 20.31 3.29 -3.86
C ILE A 90 19.86 2.64 -5.17
N LEU A 91 18.57 2.32 -5.25
CA LEU A 91 17.96 1.79 -6.45
C LEU A 91 17.79 2.87 -7.55
N GLN A 92 18.04 4.15 -7.31
CA GLN A 92 18.10 5.14 -8.39
C GLN A 92 19.53 5.32 -8.92
N ARG A 93 20.53 5.16 -8.04
CA ARG A 93 21.95 5.40 -8.34
C ARG A 93 22.83 4.26 -7.83
N PRO A 94 22.81 3.09 -8.50
CA PRO A 94 23.64 1.95 -8.09
C PRO A 94 25.14 2.22 -8.23
N GLU A 95 25.58 3.23 -8.99
CA GLU A 95 27.01 3.58 -9.05
C GLU A 95 27.50 4.36 -7.81
N GLY A 96 26.57 4.79 -6.94
CA GLY A 96 26.82 5.63 -5.77
C GLY A 96 26.54 4.96 -4.42
N PHE A 97 26.56 3.62 -4.32
CA PHE A 97 26.32 2.86 -3.07
C PHE A 97 27.14 3.34 -1.84
N ALA A 98 28.14 4.21 -2.03
CA ALA A 98 29.01 4.75 -0.99
C ALA A 98 28.43 5.94 -0.21
N GLU A 99 27.40 6.66 -0.69
CA GLU A 99 26.88 7.84 0.00
C GLU A 99 25.57 7.53 0.75
N PHE A 100 25.62 7.65 2.10
CA PHE A 100 24.42 7.55 2.94
C PHE A 100 23.43 8.68 2.61
N PRO A 101 22.14 8.37 2.36
CA PRO A 101 21.05 9.33 2.10
C PRO A 101 20.80 10.46 3.11
N GLY A 102 21.57 10.58 4.20
CA GLY A 102 21.39 11.64 5.19
C GLY A 102 20.07 11.60 5.95
N SER A 103 19.54 10.41 6.25
CA SER A 103 18.31 10.28 7.05
C SER A 103 18.62 10.38 8.56
N PRO A 104 18.02 11.32 9.31
CA PRO A 104 18.17 11.39 10.77
C PRO A 104 17.43 10.25 11.50
N PHE A 105 16.64 9.47 10.76
CA PHE A 105 15.77 8.44 11.34
C PHE A 105 16.44 7.06 11.40
N ILE A 106 17.54 6.79 10.69
CA ILE A 106 18.16 5.45 10.73
C ILE A 106 19.63 5.52 11.07
N SER A 107 20.15 4.47 11.69
CA SER A 107 21.57 4.34 12.00
C SER A 107 22.42 4.32 10.73
N LYS A 108 23.19 5.39 10.51
CA LYS A 108 24.14 5.52 9.41
C LYS A 108 25.17 4.39 9.42
N ASP A 109 25.78 4.11 10.56
CA ASP A 109 26.82 3.08 10.69
C ASP A 109 26.30 1.68 10.37
N THR A 110 25.06 1.37 10.81
CA THR A 110 24.42 0.09 10.49
C THR A 110 24.13 0.00 9.00
N TRP A 111 23.63 1.08 8.40
CA TRP A 111 23.31 1.14 6.97
C TRP A 111 24.56 0.95 6.10
N GLU A 112 25.64 1.69 6.37
CA GLU A 112 26.90 1.57 5.64
C GLU A 112 27.48 0.15 5.74
N ARG A 113 27.40 -0.49 6.92
CA ARG A 113 27.83 -1.89 7.09
C ARG A 113 27.01 -2.86 6.24
N CYS A 114 25.70 -2.64 6.11
CA CYS A 114 24.86 -3.46 5.22
C CYS A 114 25.36 -3.33 3.77
N LEU A 115 25.58 -2.10 3.29
CA LEU A 115 26.04 -1.87 1.92
C LEU A 115 27.46 -2.36 1.64
N GLN A 116 28.34 -2.35 2.64
CA GLN A 116 29.67 -2.93 2.50
C GLN A 116 29.61 -4.40 2.08
N THR A 117 28.58 -5.16 2.51
CA THR A 117 28.40 -6.55 2.06
C THR A 117 28.06 -6.65 0.57
N LEU A 118 27.42 -5.62 -0.01
CA LEU A 118 27.24 -5.52 -1.45
C LEU A 118 28.52 -5.07 -2.15
N LEU A 119 29.33 -4.23 -1.52
CA LEU A 119 30.48 -3.55 -2.12
C LEU A 119 31.80 -4.33 -2.03
N ASN A 120 31.93 -5.31 -1.11
CA ASN A 120 33.18 -6.05 -0.92
C ASN A 120 33.52 -6.94 -2.14
N PRO A 121 34.62 -6.67 -2.87
CA PRO A 121 35.01 -7.36 -4.09
C PRO A 121 36.12 -8.38 -3.80
N GLU A 122 35.88 -9.39 -2.94
CA GLU A 122 36.85 -10.50 -2.85
C GLU A 122 36.87 -11.38 -4.11
N GLY A 123 35.92 -11.16 -5.03
CA GLY A 123 36.05 -11.45 -6.45
C GLY A 123 35.33 -10.36 -7.24
N SER A 124 35.93 -9.85 -8.32
CA SER A 124 35.25 -8.92 -9.22
C SER A 124 34.09 -9.67 -9.90
N MET A 125 32.93 -9.68 -9.26
CA MET A 125 31.72 -10.24 -9.87
C MET A 125 31.38 -9.39 -11.10
N PRO A 126 30.98 -10.01 -12.23
CA PRO A 126 30.72 -9.29 -13.46
C PRO A 126 29.67 -8.19 -13.29
N ASP A 127 29.79 -7.13 -14.11
CA ASP A 127 28.69 -6.18 -14.29
C ASP A 127 27.42 -6.94 -14.68
N GLY A 128 26.30 -6.60 -14.05
CA GLY A 128 25.02 -7.30 -14.24
C GLY A 128 24.72 -8.41 -13.22
N THR A 129 25.60 -8.66 -12.25
CA THR A 129 25.37 -9.64 -11.17
C THR A 129 24.07 -9.33 -10.39
N PRO A 130 23.15 -10.30 -10.23
CA PRO A 130 21.89 -10.07 -9.53
C PRO A 130 22.07 -9.55 -8.11
N LEU A 131 21.24 -8.56 -7.72
CA LEU A 131 21.24 -7.98 -6.39
C LEU A 131 20.06 -8.50 -5.56
N LEU A 132 20.31 -8.89 -4.32
CA LEU A 132 19.29 -9.34 -3.38
C LEU A 132 19.30 -8.49 -2.11
N PHE A 133 18.15 -7.90 -1.79
CA PHE A 133 17.93 -7.21 -0.52
C PHE A 133 16.98 -8.03 0.33
N LEU A 134 17.48 -8.59 1.44
CA LEU A 134 16.69 -9.32 2.43
C LEU A 134 16.22 -8.33 3.50
N LEU A 135 14.92 -8.03 3.53
CA LEU A 135 14.34 -7.14 4.52
C LEU A 135 13.97 -7.95 5.76
N ASP A 136 14.76 -7.80 6.83
CA ASP A 136 14.57 -8.49 8.10
C ASP A 136 13.85 -7.57 9.09
N ASP A 137 12.53 -7.72 9.12
CA ASP A 137 11.60 -7.12 10.08
C ASP A 137 10.48 -8.13 10.34
N ASN A 138 9.52 -7.83 11.22
CA ASN A 138 8.35 -8.68 11.46
C ASN A 138 7.36 -8.73 10.27
N PHE A 139 7.27 -7.65 9.48
CA PHE A 139 6.34 -7.45 8.36
C PHE A 139 4.92 -8.02 8.60
N TYR A 140 4.39 -7.73 9.79
CA TYR A 140 3.23 -8.44 10.31
C TYR A 140 1.88 -8.00 9.70
N TYR A 141 1.80 -6.81 9.11
CA TYR A 141 0.63 -6.34 8.35
C TYR A 141 0.87 -6.39 6.84
N PRO A 142 -0.16 -6.67 6.03
CA PRO A 142 -0.06 -6.67 4.56
C PRO A 142 0.41 -5.32 4.01
N SER A 143 -0.02 -4.21 4.60
CA SER A 143 0.39 -2.87 4.19
C SER A 143 1.90 -2.61 4.28
N MET A 144 2.55 -3.12 5.32
CA MET A 144 4.01 -3.03 5.45
C MET A 144 4.71 -3.74 4.29
N ARG A 145 4.17 -4.88 3.86
CA ARG A 145 4.69 -5.63 2.71
C ARG A 145 4.33 -4.94 1.40
N TYR A 146 3.17 -4.30 1.32
CA TYR A 146 2.72 -3.56 0.15
C TYR A 146 3.61 -2.34 -0.13
N GLU A 147 4.06 -1.61 0.88
CA GLU A 147 5.03 -0.51 0.70
C GLU A 147 6.33 -1.01 0.03
N VAL A 148 6.80 -2.21 0.39
CA VAL A 148 7.98 -2.84 -0.24
C VAL A 148 7.65 -3.29 -1.68
N PHE A 149 6.48 -3.90 -1.90
CA PHE A 149 6.02 -4.29 -3.23
C PHE A 149 5.96 -3.09 -4.18
N GLN A 150 5.43 -1.95 -3.70
CA GLN A 150 5.37 -0.71 -4.47
C GLN A 150 6.77 -0.21 -4.84
N LEU A 151 7.73 -0.29 -3.91
CA LEU A 151 9.12 0.07 -4.18
C LEU A 151 9.76 -0.87 -5.21
N ALA A 152 9.56 -2.18 -5.07
CA ALA A 152 10.05 -3.16 -6.04
C ALA A 152 9.50 -2.85 -7.44
N ARG A 153 8.20 -2.56 -7.52
CA ARG A 153 7.54 -2.25 -8.77
C ARG A 153 7.99 -0.96 -9.42
N LYS A 154 8.19 0.10 -8.62
CA LYS A 154 8.73 1.39 -9.05
C LYS A 154 10.05 1.22 -9.82
N HIS A 155 10.88 0.27 -9.40
CA HIS A 155 12.22 0.02 -9.95
C HIS A 155 12.30 -1.18 -10.88
N SER A 156 11.17 -1.80 -11.23
CA SER A 156 11.12 -3.04 -12.02
C SER A 156 11.94 -4.18 -11.42
N LEU A 157 11.76 -4.44 -10.13
CA LEU A 157 12.47 -5.46 -9.38
C LEU A 157 11.63 -6.72 -9.21
N GLY A 158 12.30 -7.84 -8.97
CA GLY A 158 11.69 -9.01 -8.38
C GLY A 158 11.21 -8.73 -6.96
N PHE A 159 10.14 -9.39 -6.54
CA PHE A 159 9.61 -9.25 -5.18
C PHE A 159 9.05 -10.58 -4.69
N CYS A 160 9.51 -11.03 -3.52
CA CYS A 160 8.98 -12.22 -2.90
C CYS A 160 8.93 -12.12 -1.38
N GLN A 161 8.21 -13.06 -0.76
CA GLN A 161 7.93 -13.05 0.66
C GLN A 161 8.14 -14.43 1.26
N VAL A 162 8.81 -14.49 2.40
CA VAL A 162 9.00 -15.73 3.15
C VAL A 162 8.37 -15.58 4.52
N SER A 163 7.29 -16.32 4.76
CA SER A 163 6.58 -16.36 6.03
C SER A 163 7.15 -17.47 6.91
N LEU A 164 7.68 -17.11 8.08
CA LEU A 164 8.21 -18.04 9.07
C LEU A 164 7.14 -18.31 10.12
N GLN A 165 6.55 -19.50 10.03
CA GLN A 165 5.60 -20.01 11.00
C GLN A 165 6.32 -20.70 12.14
N CYS A 166 6.04 -20.27 13.36
CA CYS A 166 6.54 -20.85 14.60
C CYS A 166 5.45 -20.65 15.65
N ASP A 167 5.22 -21.65 16.50
CA ASP A 167 4.26 -21.56 17.59
C ASP A 167 4.71 -20.54 18.65
N LEU A 168 3.72 -20.03 19.39
CA LEU A 168 3.90 -18.99 20.40
C LEU A 168 4.88 -19.44 21.50
N GLU A 169 4.76 -20.68 21.98
CA GLU A 169 5.59 -21.21 23.07
C GLU A 169 7.06 -21.28 22.66
N SER A 170 7.34 -21.81 21.47
CA SER A 170 8.69 -21.81 20.89
C SER A 170 9.24 -20.40 20.71
N CYS A 171 8.43 -19.45 20.23
CA CYS A 171 8.84 -18.05 20.08
C CYS A 171 9.21 -17.41 21.42
N ILE A 172 8.38 -17.60 22.46
CA ILE A 172 8.64 -17.10 23.81
C ILE A 172 9.93 -17.72 24.38
N SER A 173 10.06 -19.04 24.34
CA SER A 173 11.24 -19.77 24.83
C SER A 173 12.54 -19.32 24.16
N ARG A 174 12.50 -19.07 22.85
CA ARG A 174 13.65 -18.54 22.09
C ARG A 174 13.90 -17.07 22.40
N ASN A 175 12.86 -16.27 22.57
CA ASN A 175 12.95 -14.85 22.85
C ASN A 175 13.63 -14.58 24.19
N GLN A 176 13.28 -15.33 25.23
CA GLN A 176 13.87 -15.21 26.58
C GLN A 176 15.40 -15.46 26.59
N LYS A 177 15.94 -16.16 25.60
CA LYS A 177 17.37 -16.44 25.45
C LYS A 177 18.13 -15.36 24.65
N ARG A 178 17.43 -14.34 24.13
CA ARG A 178 18.04 -13.27 23.33
C ARG A 178 18.75 -12.27 24.22
N ALA A 179 19.77 -11.59 23.67
CA ALA A 179 20.46 -10.50 24.36
C ALA A 179 19.53 -9.32 24.68
N ARG A 180 18.52 -9.08 23.84
CA ARG A 180 17.49 -8.05 24.01
C ARG A 180 16.11 -8.68 23.82
N PRO A 181 15.56 -9.35 24.84
CA PRO A 181 14.23 -9.94 24.75
C PRO A 181 13.16 -8.84 24.69
N VAL A 182 12.10 -9.08 23.91
CA VAL A 182 10.86 -8.29 24.02
C VAL A 182 9.95 -8.90 25.10
N PRO A 183 9.04 -8.14 25.74
CA PRO A 183 8.10 -8.73 26.70
C PRO A 183 7.22 -9.83 26.07
N ASP A 184 6.96 -10.91 26.79
CA ASP A 184 6.19 -12.06 26.28
C ASP A 184 4.75 -11.67 25.87
N GLU A 185 4.18 -10.67 26.54
CA GLU A 185 2.89 -10.06 26.18
C GLU A 185 2.91 -9.46 24.78
N VAL A 186 4.03 -8.85 24.36
CA VAL A 186 4.19 -8.29 23.01
C VAL A 186 4.13 -9.41 21.97
N ILE A 187 4.81 -10.53 22.20
CA ILE A 187 4.78 -11.69 21.27
C ILE A 187 3.38 -12.30 21.21
N THR A 188 2.71 -12.39 22.35
CA THR A 188 1.34 -12.88 22.47
C THR A 188 0.37 -12.00 21.69
N ASP A 189 0.47 -10.69 21.83
CA ASP A 189 -0.36 -9.74 21.10
C ASP A 189 -0.01 -9.67 19.61
N MET A 190 1.26 -9.81 19.24
CA MET A 190 1.68 -9.92 17.84
C MET A 190 1.12 -11.17 17.18
N THR A 191 1.02 -12.29 17.89
CA THR A 191 0.43 -13.54 17.37
C THR A 191 -1.02 -13.36 16.96
N LYS A 192 -1.80 -12.58 17.72
CA LYS A 192 -3.20 -12.29 17.41
C LYS A 192 -3.37 -11.36 16.20
N ARG A 193 -2.34 -10.56 15.88
CA ARG A 193 -2.39 -9.51 14.85
C ARG A 193 -1.65 -9.87 13.57
N LEU A 194 -0.75 -10.84 13.63
CA LEU A 194 0.07 -11.26 12.49
C LEU A 194 -0.82 -11.79 11.37
N GLU A 195 -0.74 -11.13 10.22
CA GLU A 195 -1.43 -11.54 9.00
C GLU A 195 -0.41 -12.09 8.01
N PRO A 196 -0.29 -13.41 7.88
CA PRO A 196 0.62 -14.00 6.91
C PRO A 196 0.23 -13.58 5.48
N PRO A 197 1.17 -13.65 4.51
CA PRO A 197 0.87 -13.45 3.10
C PRO A 197 -0.35 -14.28 2.66
N ASN A 198 -1.28 -13.64 1.95
CA ASN A 198 -2.49 -14.29 1.46
C ASN A 198 -2.69 -14.00 -0.04
N PRO A 199 -2.10 -14.83 -0.92
CA PRO A 199 -2.24 -14.70 -2.38
C PRO A 199 -3.69 -14.69 -2.89
N GLN A 200 -4.62 -15.34 -2.18
CA GLN A 200 -6.03 -15.40 -2.58
C GLN A 200 -6.74 -14.07 -2.36
N LYS A 201 -6.37 -13.35 -1.29
CA LYS A 201 -6.90 -12.02 -0.97
C LYS A 201 -6.17 -10.92 -1.73
N ASN A 202 -4.86 -11.06 -1.86
CA ASN A 202 -3.95 -10.06 -2.40
C ASN A 202 -3.10 -10.68 -3.52
N THR A 203 -3.45 -10.42 -4.77
CA THR A 203 -2.72 -10.97 -5.93
C THR A 203 -1.26 -10.50 -6.03
N TRP A 204 -0.90 -9.41 -5.36
CA TRP A 204 0.48 -8.93 -5.27
C TRP A 204 1.34 -9.73 -4.26
N GLU A 205 0.73 -10.61 -3.45
CA GLU A 205 1.41 -11.52 -2.52
C GLU A 205 1.68 -12.91 -3.12
N MET A 206 1.43 -13.10 -4.43
CA MET A 206 1.53 -14.40 -5.12
C MET A 206 2.90 -15.08 -5.00
N GLN A 207 4.00 -14.31 -5.01
CA GLN A 207 5.35 -14.83 -4.81
C GLN A 207 5.68 -14.97 -3.32
N SER A 208 4.92 -15.80 -2.60
CA SER A 208 5.13 -16.07 -1.18
C SER A 208 5.21 -17.57 -0.86
N ILE A 209 6.03 -17.92 0.14
CA ILE A 209 6.08 -19.27 0.73
C ILE A 209 5.98 -19.20 2.25
N THR A 210 5.48 -20.28 2.85
CA THR A 210 5.46 -20.46 4.31
C THR A 210 6.39 -21.59 4.71
N LEU A 211 7.25 -21.33 5.69
CA LEU A 211 8.18 -22.29 6.29
C LEU A 211 7.79 -22.55 7.74
N ASN A 212 7.70 -23.81 8.14
CA ASN A 212 7.63 -24.16 9.55
C ASN A 212 9.06 -24.14 10.12
N THR A 213 9.27 -23.40 11.21
CA THR A 213 10.58 -23.17 11.83
C THR A 213 10.66 -23.67 13.26
N GLN A 214 9.71 -24.52 13.69
CA GLN A 214 9.69 -25.16 15.02
C GLN A 214 10.98 -25.92 15.34
N ASP A 215 11.48 -26.69 14.38
CA ASP A 215 12.71 -27.48 14.51
C ASP A 215 13.92 -26.79 13.84
N GLY A 216 13.79 -25.49 13.57
CA GLY A 216 14.74 -24.71 12.77
C GLY A 216 14.45 -24.80 11.29
N VAL A 217 15.39 -24.27 10.48
CA VAL A 217 15.28 -24.26 9.00
C VAL A 217 16.08 -25.45 8.46
N SER A 218 15.50 -26.33 7.65
CA SER A 218 16.25 -27.44 7.06
C SER A 218 17.10 -26.99 5.85
N LYS A 219 17.85 -27.91 5.21
CA LYS A 219 18.48 -27.63 3.91
C LYS A 219 17.44 -27.50 2.80
N CYS A 220 16.39 -28.32 2.83
CA CYS A 220 15.30 -28.28 1.87
C CYS A 220 14.51 -26.96 1.96
N ASP A 221 14.29 -26.43 3.16
CA ASP A 221 13.63 -25.14 3.33
C ASP A 221 14.47 -23.99 2.76
N LEU A 222 15.79 -24.02 3.01
CA LEU A 222 16.70 -23.05 2.43
C LEU A 222 16.67 -23.12 0.90
N GLN A 223 16.70 -24.32 0.33
CA GLN A 223 16.62 -24.53 -1.12
C GLN A 223 15.33 -23.94 -1.71
N ARG A 224 14.18 -24.15 -1.07
CA ARG A 224 12.89 -23.56 -1.48
C ARG A 224 12.91 -22.03 -1.46
N VAL A 225 13.59 -21.42 -0.47
CA VAL A 225 13.77 -19.96 -0.41
C VAL A 225 14.64 -19.48 -1.57
N MET A 226 15.75 -20.16 -1.85
CA MET A 226 16.62 -19.82 -2.98
C MET A 226 15.86 -19.91 -4.31
N GLU A 227 15.07 -20.97 -4.50
CA GLU A 227 14.24 -21.14 -5.70
C GLU A 227 13.20 -20.02 -5.86
N LEU A 228 12.53 -19.62 -4.77
CA LEU A 228 11.60 -18.49 -4.78
C LEU A 228 12.29 -17.18 -5.17
N ILE A 229 13.46 -16.91 -4.60
CA ILE A 229 14.23 -15.69 -4.89
C ILE A 229 14.71 -15.70 -6.35
N SER A 230 15.20 -16.84 -6.84
CA SER A 230 15.60 -17.03 -8.23
C SER A 230 14.44 -16.77 -9.20
N LEU A 231 13.26 -17.31 -8.88
CA LEU A 231 12.03 -17.05 -9.64
C LEU A 231 11.64 -15.57 -9.64
N ALA A 232 11.75 -14.89 -8.49
CA ALA A 232 11.45 -13.47 -8.39
C ALA A 232 12.46 -12.61 -9.18
N LEU A 233 13.75 -12.93 -9.11
CA LEU A 233 14.80 -12.26 -9.91
C LEU A 233 14.57 -12.40 -11.42
N GLY A 234 14.07 -13.55 -11.87
CA GLY A 234 13.73 -13.79 -13.28
C GLY A 234 12.40 -13.19 -13.74
N ASN A 235 11.56 -12.70 -12.82
CA ASN A 235 10.23 -12.15 -13.11
C ASN A 235 10.04 -10.78 -12.45
N PRO A 236 10.76 -9.74 -12.90
CA PRO A 236 10.61 -8.39 -12.35
C PRO A 236 9.20 -7.84 -12.55
N LEU A 237 8.75 -7.03 -11.60
CA LEU A 237 7.46 -6.37 -11.66
C LEU A 237 7.45 -5.23 -12.70
N ASN A 238 6.31 -5.00 -13.35
CA ASN A 238 6.16 -3.89 -14.30
C ASN A 238 5.78 -2.58 -13.58
N PRO A 239 6.43 -1.43 -13.85
CA PRO A 239 6.00 -0.14 -13.35
C PRO A 239 4.56 0.15 -13.81
N LEU A 240 3.77 0.84 -12.99
CA LEU A 240 2.41 1.24 -13.37
C LEU A 240 2.41 2.25 -14.51
N GLU A 241 1.46 2.09 -15.43
CA GLU A 241 0.73 3.20 -16.04
C GLU A 241 -0.51 3.47 -15.15
N ASP A 242 -0.83 4.75 -14.91
CA ASP A 242 -1.46 5.32 -13.69
C ASP A 242 -2.96 4.97 -13.40
N ASP A 243 -3.41 5.42 -12.20
CA ASP A 243 -4.79 5.65 -11.67
C ASP A 243 -5.54 4.60 -10.82
N THR A 244 -5.46 3.29 -11.07
CA THR A 244 -6.33 2.32 -10.36
C THR A 244 -5.85 1.96 -8.95
N GLU A 245 -4.53 1.98 -8.69
CA GLU A 245 -3.95 1.57 -7.41
C GLU A 245 -3.64 2.70 -6.44
N GLN A 246 -3.60 3.96 -6.85
CA GLN A 246 -3.57 5.08 -5.89
C GLN A 246 -4.79 5.04 -4.96
N LYS A 247 -5.94 4.57 -5.46
CA LYS A 247 -7.14 4.29 -4.66
C LYS A 247 -6.93 3.13 -3.68
N VAL A 248 -6.21 2.08 -4.09
CA VAL A 248 -5.88 0.91 -3.26
C VAL A 248 -4.88 1.30 -2.16
N MET A 249 -3.88 2.12 -2.49
CA MET A 249 -2.91 2.69 -1.57
C MET A 249 -3.57 3.59 -0.52
N LEU A 250 -4.50 4.47 -0.93
CA LEU A 250 -5.24 5.31 0.01
C LEU A 250 -6.13 4.44 0.92
N LYS A 251 -6.79 3.42 0.38
CA LYS A 251 -7.66 2.52 1.14
C LYS A 251 -6.88 1.69 2.17
N HIS A 252 -5.70 1.15 1.81
CA HIS A 252 -4.85 0.42 2.75
C HIS A 252 -4.23 1.32 3.82
N ALA A 253 -3.71 2.50 3.42
CA ALA A 253 -3.16 3.46 4.38
C ALA A 253 -4.22 3.95 5.40
N ILE A 254 -5.48 4.08 4.96
CA ILE A 254 -6.63 4.38 5.83
C ILE A 254 -6.93 3.19 6.74
N MET A 255 -7.02 1.97 6.22
CA MET A 255 -7.25 0.76 7.04
C MET A 255 -6.12 0.54 8.07
N ASP A 256 -4.88 0.90 7.77
CA ASP A 256 -3.76 0.81 8.73
C ASP A 256 -3.79 1.90 9.79
N LEU A 257 -4.26 3.09 9.43
CA LEU A 257 -4.54 4.17 10.38
C LEU A 257 -5.67 3.77 11.34
N GLU A 258 -6.69 3.08 10.85
CA GLU A 258 -7.78 2.53 11.66
C GLU A 258 -7.30 1.40 12.58
N ARG A 259 -6.51 0.46 12.05
CA ARG A 259 -6.05 -0.73 12.79
C ARG A 259 -4.96 -0.45 13.85
N SER A 260 -4.24 0.67 13.71
CA SER A 260 -3.24 1.11 14.69
C SER A 260 -3.81 1.98 15.82
N ARG A 261 -5.13 2.17 15.88
CA ARG A 261 -5.83 2.88 16.98
C ARG A 261 -6.37 1.95 18.07
N CYS A 262 -5.80 0.75 18.22
CA CYS A 262 -6.13 -0.08 19.37
C CYS A 262 -5.40 0.42 20.63
N LYS A 263 -6.18 1.13 21.46
CA LYS A 263 -5.91 1.67 22.82
C LYS A 263 -5.48 3.14 22.89
N LEU A 264 -6.33 4.08 22.43
CA LEU A 264 -6.59 5.35 23.15
C LEU A 264 -7.69 6.17 22.46
N TRP A 265 -8.52 6.77 23.29
CA TRP A 265 -9.70 7.57 23.02
C TRP A 265 -9.55 8.51 21.82
N ILE A 266 -10.51 8.45 20.91
CA ILE A 266 -10.72 9.54 19.97
C ILE A 266 -11.29 10.70 20.79
N THR A 267 -10.53 11.79 20.96
CA THR A 267 -11.15 13.04 21.40
C THR A 267 -12.26 13.39 20.39
N PRO A 268 -13.47 13.76 20.84
CA PRO A 268 -14.64 13.93 19.96
C PRO A 268 -14.39 14.85 18.75
N GLY A 269 -13.48 15.82 18.85
CA GLY A 269 -13.15 16.75 17.77
C GLY A 269 -12.38 16.14 16.59
N ALA A 270 -11.51 15.14 16.81
CA ALA A 270 -10.73 14.53 15.73
C ALA A 270 -11.55 13.49 14.93
N PHE A 271 -12.54 12.85 15.57
CA PHE A 271 -13.51 11.97 14.89
C PHE A 271 -14.38 12.76 13.91
N VAL A 272 -14.84 13.95 14.33
CA VAL A 272 -15.70 14.81 13.52
C VAL A 272 -14.97 15.29 12.27
N LEU A 273 -13.69 15.68 12.37
CA LEU A 273 -12.91 16.15 11.21
C LEU A 273 -12.57 15.02 10.23
N LEU A 274 -12.34 13.79 10.71
CA LEU A 274 -12.08 12.64 9.84
C LEU A 274 -13.37 12.17 9.14
N GLN A 275 -14.49 12.09 9.87
CA GLN A 275 -15.80 11.83 9.27
C GLN A 275 -16.15 12.90 8.24
N GLU A 276 -15.85 14.17 8.51
CA GLU A 276 -16.11 15.25 7.57
C GLU A 276 -15.25 15.12 6.30
N ALA A 277 -13.98 14.72 6.43
CA ALA A 277 -13.11 14.49 5.28
C ALA A 277 -13.55 13.29 4.43
N ASP A 278 -13.99 12.19 5.04
CA ASP A 278 -14.49 11.01 4.34
C ASP A 278 -15.89 11.24 3.76
N ARG A 279 -16.73 12.05 4.42
CA ARG A 279 -18.00 12.57 3.87
C ARG A 279 -17.76 13.44 2.64
N ILE A 280 -16.79 14.34 2.68
CA ILE A 280 -16.44 15.19 1.53
C ILE A 280 -15.97 14.35 0.35
N LYS A 281 -15.15 13.32 0.59
CA LYS A 281 -14.68 12.40 -0.46
C LYS A 281 -15.81 11.52 -1.02
N CYS A 282 -16.66 10.95 -0.15
CA CYS A 282 -17.83 10.17 -0.56
C CYS A 282 -18.82 11.02 -1.36
N ALA A 283 -19.14 12.23 -0.88
CA ALA A 283 -19.98 13.19 -1.59
C ALA A 283 -19.38 13.57 -2.96
N THR A 284 -18.07 13.75 -3.05
CA THR A 284 -17.39 14.04 -4.32
C THR A 284 -17.51 12.86 -5.30
N SER A 285 -17.39 11.62 -4.82
CA SER A 285 -17.55 10.40 -5.63
C SER A 285 -19.00 10.19 -6.10
N VAL A 286 -19.98 10.32 -5.19
CA VAL A 286 -21.42 10.21 -5.48
C VAL A 286 -21.86 11.27 -6.49
N VAL A 287 -21.48 12.53 -6.26
CA VAL A 287 -21.83 13.65 -7.15
C VAL A 287 -21.18 13.48 -8.53
N HIS A 288 -19.94 12.98 -8.59
CA HIS A 288 -19.29 12.72 -9.87
C HIS A 288 -20.00 11.63 -10.68
N GLN A 289 -20.36 10.50 -10.03
CA GLN A 289 -21.09 9.42 -10.70
C GLN A 289 -22.50 9.86 -11.12
N ALA A 290 -23.19 10.64 -10.29
CA ALA A 290 -24.47 11.24 -10.62
C ALA A 290 -24.36 12.23 -11.79
N ASP A 291 -23.31 13.06 -11.87
CA ASP A 291 -23.08 13.97 -13.01
C ASP A 291 -22.90 13.19 -14.32
N GLN A 292 -22.11 12.11 -14.30
CA GLN A 292 -21.94 11.26 -15.49
C GLN A 292 -23.25 10.60 -15.94
N ALA A 293 -24.11 10.19 -15.01
CA ALA A 293 -25.43 9.64 -15.33
C ALA A 293 -26.38 10.73 -15.87
N CYS A 294 -26.43 11.90 -15.23
CA CYS A 294 -27.24 13.03 -15.68
C CYS A 294 -26.86 13.48 -17.10
N ARG A 295 -25.56 13.51 -17.44
CA ARG A 295 -25.10 13.83 -18.81
C ARG A 295 -25.64 12.85 -19.86
N ARG A 296 -25.68 11.55 -19.53
CA ARG A 296 -26.26 10.52 -20.41
C ARG A 296 -27.76 10.75 -20.60
N LEU A 297 -28.50 10.96 -19.52
CA LEU A 297 -29.94 11.21 -19.56
C LEU A 297 -30.31 12.49 -20.31
N ILE A 298 -29.54 13.58 -20.16
CA ILE A 298 -29.73 14.81 -20.94
C ILE A 298 -29.48 14.54 -22.42
N THR A 299 -28.45 13.77 -22.76
CA THR A 299 -28.15 13.41 -24.16
C THR A 299 -29.30 12.63 -24.78
N GLU A 300 -29.89 11.71 -24.03
CA GLU A 300 -31.08 10.94 -24.44
C GLU A 300 -32.31 11.82 -24.60
N ALA A 301 -32.59 12.73 -23.65
CA ALA A 301 -33.69 13.69 -23.77
C ALA A 301 -33.55 14.61 -24.99
N MET A 302 -32.32 15.08 -25.26
CA MET A 302 -32.03 15.91 -26.43
C MET A 302 -32.20 15.13 -27.74
N LYS A 303 -31.95 13.82 -27.74
CA LYS A 303 -32.22 12.95 -28.89
C LYS A 303 -33.72 12.75 -29.10
N SER A 304 -34.45 12.43 -28.03
CA SER A 304 -35.90 12.24 -28.06
C SER A 304 -36.65 13.52 -28.50
N ALA A 305 -36.22 14.70 -28.05
CA ALA A 305 -36.78 15.98 -28.50
C ALA A 305 -36.59 16.22 -30.01
N ARG A 306 -35.44 15.82 -30.58
CA ARG A 306 -35.20 15.91 -32.04
C ARG A 306 -36.09 14.97 -32.83
N GLU A 307 -36.27 13.75 -32.35
CA GLU A 307 -37.14 12.73 -32.96
C GLU A 307 -38.61 13.18 -32.96
N ASN A 308 -39.02 13.94 -31.94
CA ASN A 308 -40.34 14.57 -31.84
C ASN A 308 -40.43 15.95 -32.53
N GLN A 309 -39.46 16.29 -33.41
CA GLN A 309 -39.48 17.49 -34.26
C GLN A 309 -39.53 18.84 -33.50
N VAL A 310 -39.00 18.90 -32.27
CA VAL A 310 -38.93 20.15 -31.50
C VAL A 310 -38.08 21.20 -32.26
N PRO A 311 -38.59 22.44 -32.47
CA PRO A 311 -37.89 23.49 -33.22
C PRO A 311 -36.53 23.86 -32.63
N SER A 312 -35.59 24.27 -33.47
CA SER A 312 -34.20 24.56 -33.08
C SER A 312 -34.06 25.67 -32.02
N GLU A 313 -35.00 26.61 -31.96
CA GLU A 313 -35.06 27.65 -30.92
C GLU A 313 -35.47 27.08 -29.56
N GLN A 314 -36.48 26.22 -29.55
CA GLN A 314 -36.93 25.50 -28.35
C GLN A 314 -35.90 24.47 -27.88
N MET A 315 -35.15 23.85 -28.79
CA MET A 315 -34.03 22.95 -28.47
C MET A 315 -32.92 23.64 -27.65
N ARG A 316 -32.66 24.93 -27.93
CA ARG A 316 -31.71 25.74 -27.16
C ARG A 316 -32.23 26.03 -25.76
N SER A 317 -33.52 26.38 -25.63
CA SER A 317 -34.17 26.60 -24.34
C SER A 317 -34.25 25.32 -23.50
N LEU A 318 -34.57 24.18 -24.12
CA LEU A 318 -34.61 22.87 -23.48
C LEU A 318 -33.23 22.47 -22.93
N ALA A 319 -32.16 22.66 -23.71
CA ALA A 319 -30.80 22.37 -23.25
C ALA A 319 -30.38 23.24 -22.05
N ALA A 320 -30.80 24.51 -22.02
CA ALA A 320 -30.55 25.41 -20.91
C ALA A 320 -31.30 24.96 -19.65
N GLU A 321 -32.59 24.69 -19.75
CA GLU A 321 -33.42 24.21 -18.62
C GLU A 321 -32.93 22.86 -18.07
N LEU A 322 -32.53 21.93 -18.94
CA LEU A 322 -31.99 20.63 -18.53
C LEU A 322 -30.64 20.76 -17.80
N ASN A 323 -29.76 21.66 -18.25
CA ASN A 323 -28.48 21.90 -17.57
C ASN A 323 -28.67 22.64 -16.25
N GLU A 324 -29.59 23.60 -16.18
CA GLU A 324 -29.92 24.31 -14.94
C GLU A 324 -30.54 23.35 -13.90
N SER A 325 -31.45 22.48 -14.34
CA SER A 325 -32.02 21.40 -13.52
C SER A 325 -30.93 20.47 -12.99
N LYS A 326 -29.97 20.04 -13.84
CA LYS A 326 -28.82 19.23 -13.41
C LYS A 326 -27.95 19.93 -12.38
N VAL A 327 -27.59 21.19 -12.60
CA VAL A 327 -26.75 21.96 -11.65
C VAL A 327 -27.45 22.07 -10.30
N THR A 328 -28.75 22.36 -10.31
CA THR A 328 -29.57 22.45 -9.10
C THR A 328 -29.65 21.10 -8.38
N PHE A 329 -29.91 20.03 -9.12
CA PHE A 329 -29.94 18.66 -8.60
C PHE A 329 -28.61 18.24 -7.96
N LEU A 330 -27.47 18.44 -8.64
CA LEU A 330 -26.16 18.07 -8.12
C LEU A 330 -25.78 18.87 -6.87
N ASN A 331 -26.15 20.15 -6.80
CA ASN A 331 -25.94 20.97 -5.61
C ASN A 331 -26.81 20.51 -4.43
N ASN A 332 -28.06 20.12 -4.68
CA ASN A 332 -28.95 19.58 -3.65
C ASN A 332 -28.49 18.20 -3.17
N LEU A 333 -28.09 17.31 -4.09
CA LEU A 333 -27.52 16.01 -3.78
C LEU A 333 -26.25 16.15 -2.94
N ARG A 334 -25.36 17.07 -3.30
CA ARG A 334 -24.16 17.37 -2.52
C ARG A 334 -24.51 17.80 -1.09
N ARG A 335 -25.54 18.64 -0.91
CA ARG A 335 -26.00 19.07 0.42
C ARG A 335 -26.62 17.91 1.21
N GLN A 336 -27.46 17.09 0.60
CA GLN A 336 -28.10 15.94 1.25
C GLN A 336 -27.07 14.89 1.70
N VAL A 337 -26.12 14.52 0.85
CA VAL A 337 -25.06 13.56 1.18
C VAL A 337 -24.16 14.07 2.32
N LEU A 338 -24.00 15.40 2.44
CA LEU A 338 -23.27 16.02 3.55
C LEU A 338 -24.10 16.14 4.84
N GLN A 339 -25.43 16.09 4.78
CA GLN A 339 -26.34 16.33 5.92
C GLN A 339 -26.97 15.05 6.52
N GLU A 340 -27.20 13.99 5.73
CA GLU A 340 -27.92 12.78 6.18
C GLU A 340 -27.05 11.69 6.84
N ALA A 341 -25.79 11.97 7.18
CA ALA A 341 -24.88 10.98 7.79
C ALA A 341 -24.66 11.06 9.34
N PRO A 342 -25.66 11.42 10.18
CA PRO A 342 -25.70 10.93 11.56
C PRO A 342 -26.60 9.68 11.61
N PHE A 343 -26.09 8.60 12.20
CA PHE A 343 -26.73 7.27 12.33
C PHE A 343 -26.59 6.37 11.09
N LEU A 344 -25.61 5.46 11.11
CA LEU A 344 -25.83 4.00 11.16
C LEU A 344 -24.48 3.26 11.23
N SER A 345 -24.50 2.17 11.98
CA SER A 345 -23.45 1.22 12.29
C SER A 345 -22.90 0.46 11.07
N GLU A 346 -21.58 0.20 11.05
CA GLU A 346 -20.81 -0.92 10.44
C GLU A 346 -21.17 -1.53 9.06
N GLU A 347 -22.20 -1.08 8.34
CA GLU A 347 -22.50 -1.55 6.99
C GLU A 347 -22.01 -0.52 5.95
N ASP A 348 -21.18 -1.00 5.02
CA ASP A 348 -20.67 -0.26 3.87
C ASP A 348 -21.79 0.55 3.19
N ILE A 349 -21.63 1.88 3.13
CA ILE A 349 -22.53 2.74 2.35
C ILE A 349 -22.45 2.28 0.89
N ASP A 350 -23.52 1.66 0.39
CA ASP A 350 -23.64 1.29 -1.02
C ASP A 350 -23.84 2.56 -1.86
N VAL A 351 -22.71 3.17 -2.23
CA VAL A 351 -22.59 4.33 -3.11
C VAL A 351 -23.37 4.12 -4.41
N GLU A 352 -23.41 2.89 -4.93
CA GLU A 352 -24.12 2.56 -6.15
C GLU A 352 -25.64 2.65 -5.96
N HIS A 353 -26.16 2.17 -4.82
CA HIS A 353 -27.58 2.30 -4.47
C HIS A 353 -28.02 3.76 -4.27
N VAL A 354 -27.20 4.57 -3.59
CA VAL A 354 -27.47 6.00 -3.37
C VAL A 354 -27.48 6.77 -4.70
N VAL A 355 -26.51 6.51 -5.58
CA VAL A 355 -26.45 7.10 -6.91
C VAL A 355 -27.66 6.67 -7.76
N LYS A 356 -28.04 5.39 -7.74
CA LYS A 356 -29.21 4.90 -8.48
C LYS A 356 -30.50 5.59 -8.06
N ARG A 357 -30.75 5.74 -6.75
CA ARG A 357 -31.93 6.45 -6.23
C ARG A 357 -31.94 7.93 -6.63
N ALA A 358 -30.80 8.61 -6.49
CA ALA A 358 -30.69 10.03 -6.83
C ALA A 358 -30.91 10.28 -8.33
N VAL A 359 -30.29 9.44 -9.17
CA VAL A 359 -30.43 9.53 -10.64
C VAL A 359 -31.86 9.26 -11.09
N TRP A 360 -32.60 8.38 -10.42
CA TRP A 360 -34.03 8.15 -10.70
C TRP A 360 -34.88 9.41 -10.48
N VAL A 361 -34.62 10.17 -9.41
CA VAL A 361 -35.32 11.44 -9.14
C VAL A 361 -35.01 12.48 -10.21
N PHE A 362 -33.76 12.55 -10.68
CA PHE A 362 -33.40 13.44 -11.78
C PHE A 362 -34.06 13.03 -13.10
N ASP A 363 -34.17 11.72 -13.37
CA ASP A 363 -34.81 11.20 -14.58
C ASP A 363 -36.30 11.59 -14.67
N ASP A 364 -37.03 11.53 -13.55
CA ASP A 364 -38.43 11.93 -13.46
C ASP A 364 -38.61 13.44 -13.76
N GLY A 365 -37.83 14.30 -13.10
CA GLY A 365 -37.86 15.75 -13.35
C GLY A 365 -37.44 16.13 -14.79
N LYS A 366 -36.46 15.41 -15.36
CA LYS A 366 -36.09 15.53 -16.77
C LYS A 366 -37.25 15.18 -17.70
N ASN A 367 -37.98 14.10 -17.42
CA ASN A 367 -39.12 13.66 -18.23
C ASN A 367 -40.26 14.69 -18.22
N GLU A 368 -40.48 15.37 -17.09
CA GLU A 368 -41.47 16.46 -17.00
C GLU A 368 -41.09 17.66 -17.89
N ILE A 369 -39.82 18.11 -17.82
CA ILE A 369 -39.30 19.20 -18.66
C ILE A 369 -39.42 18.81 -20.14
N LEU A 370 -38.96 17.62 -20.50
CA LEU A 370 -39.01 17.11 -21.88
C LEU A 370 -40.45 17.09 -22.42
N THR A 371 -41.40 16.57 -21.63
CA THR A 371 -42.81 16.48 -22.02
C THR A 371 -43.44 17.86 -22.23
N ARG A 372 -43.02 18.87 -21.46
CA ARG A 372 -43.49 20.26 -21.61
C ARG A 372 -43.08 20.87 -22.94
N PHE A 373 -41.88 20.58 -23.42
CA PHE A 373 -41.38 21.05 -24.71
C PHE A 373 -42.00 20.29 -25.88
N ILE A 374 -42.17 18.96 -25.74
CA ILE A 374 -42.85 18.15 -26.75
C ILE A 374 -44.32 18.58 -26.91
N LYS A 375 -45.03 18.93 -25.83
CA LYS A 375 -46.43 19.41 -25.87
C LYS A 375 -46.58 20.88 -26.32
N ARG A 376 -45.49 21.65 -26.36
CA ARG A 376 -45.44 23.05 -26.85
C ARG A 376 -45.07 23.16 -28.33
N THR A 377 -44.74 22.02 -28.94
CA THR A 377 -44.55 21.84 -30.38
C THR A 377 -45.87 21.37 -30.98
#